data_AF-A0A932GUD2-F1
#
_entry.id   AF-A0A932GUD2-F1
#
_cell.length_a   1.000
_cell.length_b   1.000
_cell.length_c   1.000
_cell.angle_alpha   90.00
_cell.angle_beta   90.00
_cell.angle_gamma   90.00
#
_symmetry.space_group_name_H-M   'P 1'
#
loop_
_entity.id
_entity.type
_entity.pdbx_description
1 polymer ?
#
loop_
_entity_poly.entity_id
_entity_poly.type
_entity_poly.pdbx_seq_one_letter_code
_entity_poly.pdbx_strand_id
1 'polypeptide(L)'
;MKRNIIVLAVSLLVLALVMSTGCAKAEFELSSLEITPSSVGTGDTATIKVDVANVGKAEGTYTVTLTIDGVLVETKNVMVAAETAQTVTFSVVKEVVGDYTVEVGGLT
;
A
#
# COMPACT_ATOMS: atom_id res chain seq x y z
N MET A 1 70.57 18.54 9.64
CA MET A 1 69.63 19.25 8.75
C MET A 1 68.35 18.42 8.64
N LYS A 2 67.23 18.94 9.15
CA LYS A 2 65.90 18.31 9.04
C LYS A 2 65.37 18.49 7.62
N ARG A 3 64.96 17.41 6.95
CA ARG A 3 64.05 17.48 5.79
C ARG A 3 62.98 16.42 5.97
N ASN A 4 61.92 16.83 6.65
CA ASN A 4 60.64 16.13 6.74
C ASN A 4 60.07 15.97 5.32
N ILE A 5 59.75 14.74 4.91
CA ILE A 5 58.95 14.49 3.71
C ILE A 5 57.64 13.84 4.17
N ILE A 6 56.65 14.73 4.27
CA ILE A 6 55.22 14.60 3.98
C ILE A 6 54.70 13.15 4.01
N VAL A 7 54.03 12.82 5.12
CA VAL A 7 53.00 11.79 5.18
C VAL A 7 51.93 12.19 4.14
N LEU A 8 51.99 11.63 2.94
CA LEU A 8 50.84 11.65 2.04
C LEU A 8 49.82 10.73 2.69
N ALA A 9 48.85 11.35 3.36
CA ALA A 9 47.75 10.70 4.04
C ALA A 9 47.20 9.57 3.16
N VAL A 10 47.38 8.33 3.60
CA VAL A 10 46.50 7.25 3.18
C VAL A 10 45.14 7.63 3.77
N SER A 11 44.34 8.33 2.96
CA SER A 11 42.97 8.72 3.27
C SER A 11 42.14 7.45 3.40
N LEU A 12 42.18 6.86 4.59
CA LEU A 12 41.31 5.77 5.00
C LEU A 12 39.96 6.37 5.37
N LEU A 13 39.20 6.73 4.34
CA LEU A 13 37.75 6.80 4.45
C LEU A 13 37.14 6.40 3.10
N VAL A 14 37.29 5.12 2.77
CA VAL A 14 36.18 4.46 2.10
C VAL A 14 35.09 4.39 3.15
N LEU A 15 34.32 5.47 3.29
CA LEU A 15 33.06 5.48 4.03
C LEU A 15 32.24 4.38 3.37
N ALA A 16 32.18 3.22 4.01
CA ALA A 16 31.53 2.05 3.46
C ALA A 16 30.03 2.36 3.33
N LEU A 17 29.66 2.94 2.21
CA LEU A 17 28.30 2.89 1.71
C LEU A 17 28.10 1.46 1.21
N VAL A 18 28.01 0.53 2.16
CA VAL A 18 27.26 -0.69 1.95
C VAL A 18 25.82 -0.23 1.72
N MET A 19 25.50 0.15 0.48
CA MET A 19 24.14 0.11 -0.04
C MET A 19 23.75 -1.37 0.03
N SER A 20 23.36 -1.84 1.21
CA SER A 20 22.78 -3.16 1.40
C SER A 20 21.40 -3.13 0.74
N THR A 21 21.37 -3.07 -0.59
CA THR A 21 20.17 -3.30 -1.37
C THR A 21 20.07 -4.79 -1.56
N GLY A 22 19.64 -5.48 -0.50
CA GLY A 22 18.82 -6.67 -0.73
C GLY A 22 17.75 -6.28 -1.76
N CYS A 23 17.55 -7.12 -2.79
CA CYS A 23 16.66 -6.85 -3.91
C CYS A 23 15.38 -6.15 -3.40
N ALA A 24 15.21 -4.87 -3.72
CA ALA A 24 14.09 -4.10 -3.18
C ALA A 24 12.78 -4.78 -3.59
N LYS A 25 11.85 -4.88 -2.64
CA LYS A 25 10.56 -5.56 -2.83
C LYS A 25 9.43 -4.62 -2.42
N ALA A 26 8.27 -4.77 -3.07
CA ALA A 26 7.02 -4.19 -2.63
C ALA A 26 6.43 -4.99 -1.45
N GLU A 27 5.87 -4.26 -0.48
CA GLU A 27 5.21 -4.81 0.71
C GLU A 27 3.99 -3.93 0.98
N PHE A 28 2.81 -4.52 1.15
CA PHE A 28 1.55 -3.77 1.17
C PHE A 28 0.83 -3.90 2.50
N GLU A 29 0.30 -2.77 2.97
CA GLU A 29 -0.59 -2.68 4.14
C GLU A 29 -1.85 -1.93 3.73
N LEU A 30 -3.00 -2.42 4.21
CA LEU A 30 -4.29 -1.79 3.97
C LEU A 30 -4.78 -1.10 5.24
N SER A 31 -5.42 0.06 5.08
CA SER A 31 -6.00 0.82 6.19
C SER A 31 -7.21 1.64 5.73
N SER A 32 -7.82 2.36 6.69
CA SER A 32 -8.83 3.38 6.41
C SER A 32 -10.05 2.87 5.63
N LEU A 33 -10.58 1.68 5.99
CA LEU A 33 -11.82 1.20 5.38
C LEU A 33 -12.99 2.12 5.77
N GLU A 34 -13.59 2.75 4.77
CA GLU A 34 -14.70 3.68 4.94
C GLU A 34 -15.86 3.33 4.01
N ILE A 35 -17.09 3.37 4.54
CA ILE A 35 -18.31 3.12 3.79
C ILE A 35 -19.22 4.34 3.92
N THR A 36 -19.57 4.97 2.79
CA THR A 36 -20.37 6.19 2.76
C THR A 36 -21.48 6.14 1.70
N PRO A 37 -22.75 6.36 2.08
CA PRO A 37 -23.25 6.36 3.46
C PRO A 37 -23.29 4.94 4.05
N SER A 38 -23.42 4.81 5.37
CA SER A 38 -23.48 3.51 6.07
C SER A 38 -24.81 2.77 5.88
N SER A 39 -25.83 3.45 5.34
CA SER A 39 -27.12 2.88 4.97
C SER A 39 -27.65 3.59 3.74
N VAL A 40 -28.14 2.82 2.78
CA VAL A 40 -28.66 3.29 1.48
C VAL A 40 -30.03 2.64 1.22
N GLY A 41 -30.87 3.30 0.43
CA GLY A 41 -32.08 2.67 -0.07
C GLY A 41 -31.77 1.55 -1.06
N THR A 42 -32.76 0.71 -1.33
CA THR A 42 -32.66 -0.28 -2.40
C THR A 42 -32.38 0.41 -3.74
N GLY A 43 -31.37 -0.05 -4.48
CA GLY A 43 -30.98 0.53 -5.76
C GLY A 43 -30.10 1.79 -5.66
N ASP A 44 -29.87 2.31 -4.45
CA ASP A 44 -28.94 3.41 -4.21
C ASP A 44 -27.49 2.90 -4.11
N THR A 45 -26.53 3.80 -4.34
CA THR A 45 -25.09 3.48 -4.33
C THR A 45 -24.44 3.80 -2.99
N ALA A 46 -23.77 2.80 -2.40
CA ALA A 46 -22.80 3.00 -1.34
C ALA A 46 -21.38 3.06 -1.94
N THR A 47 -20.56 3.98 -1.43
CA THR A 47 -19.14 4.09 -1.81
C THR A 47 -18.28 3.48 -0.72
N ILE A 48 -17.39 2.58 -1.11
CA ILE A 48 -16.43 1.93 -0.19
C ILE A 48 -15.02 2.40 -0.59
N LYS A 49 -14.25 2.89 0.38
CA LYS A 49 -12.87 3.34 0.17
C LYS A 49 -11.92 2.57 1.09
N VAL A 50 -10.73 2.30 0.59
CA VAL A 50 -9.63 1.72 1.38
C VAL A 50 -8.32 2.32 0.91
N ASP A 51 -7.39 2.54 1.83
CA ASP A 51 -6.02 2.94 1.49
C ASP A 51 -5.13 1.71 1.33
N VAL A 52 -4.30 1.72 0.30
CA VAL A 52 -3.28 0.70 0.03
C VAL A 52 -1.92 1.38 0.08
N ALA A 53 -1.17 1.14 1.14
CA ALA A 53 0.19 1.65 1.32
C ALA A 53 1.22 0.60 0.89
N ASN A 54 2.20 0.99 0.09
CA ASN A 54 3.39 0.19 -0.18
C ASN A 54 4.51 0.64 0.76
N VAL A 55 4.72 -0.11 1.84
CA VAL A 55 5.80 0.12 2.83
C VAL A 55 7.14 -0.47 2.38
N GLY A 56 7.15 -1.18 1.24
CA GLY A 56 8.34 -1.72 0.61
C GLY A 56 9.17 -0.69 -0.15
N LYS A 57 10.35 -1.12 -0.58
CA LYS A 57 11.35 -0.27 -1.27
C LYS A 57 11.32 -0.36 -2.79
N ALA A 58 10.39 -1.12 -3.35
CA ALA A 58 10.17 -1.20 -4.80
C ALA A 58 8.69 -0.94 -5.12
N GLU A 59 8.42 -0.38 -6.30
CA GLU A 59 7.06 -0.32 -6.84
C GLU A 59 6.50 -1.74 -7.01
N GLY A 60 5.19 -1.87 -6.83
CA GLY A 60 4.50 -3.12 -7.12
C GLY A 60 3.02 -2.90 -7.39
N THR A 61 2.37 -3.97 -7.84
CA THR A 61 0.92 -4.03 -8.00
C THR A 61 0.31 -4.86 -6.88
N TYR A 62 -0.75 -4.35 -6.27
CA TYR A 62 -1.58 -5.06 -5.30
C TYR A 62 -2.99 -5.26 -5.87
N THR A 63 -3.56 -6.45 -5.65
CA THR A 63 -4.95 -6.76 -6.04
C THR A 63 -5.86 -6.60 -4.83
N VAL A 64 -6.59 -5.49 -4.77
CA VAL A 64 -7.60 -5.24 -3.75
C VAL A 64 -8.85 -6.05 -4.07
N THR A 65 -9.34 -6.79 -3.07
CA THR A 65 -10.49 -7.68 -3.20
C THR A 65 -11.61 -7.17 -2.31
N LEU A 66 -12.79 -6.90 -2.88
CA LEU A 66 -14.02 -6.57 -2.15
C LEU A 66 -14.91 -7.81 -2.08
N THR A 67 -15.31 -8.17 -0.87
CA THR A 67 -16.33 -9.19 -0.64
C THR A 67 -17.50 -8.62 0.16
N ILE A 68 -18.69 -9.17 -0.09
CA ILE A 68 -19.90 -8.87 0.68
C ILE A 68 -20.50 -10.19 1.13
N ASP A 69 -20.71 -10.34 2.45
CA ASP A 69 -21.12 -11.59 3.10
C ASP A 69 -20.21 -12.77 2.72
N GLY A 70 -18.91 -12.51 2.61
CA GLY A 70 -17.90 -13.50 2.21
C GLY A 70 -17.92 -13.87 0.71
N VAL A 71 -18.80 -13.27 -0.09
CA VAL A 71 -18.86 -13.50 -1.54
C VAL A 71 -18.05 -12.43 -2.27
N LEU A 72 -17.16 -12.85 -3.16
CA LEU A 72 -16.39 -11.96 -4.02
C LEU A 72 -17.32 -11.11 -4.91
N VAL A 73 -17.20 -9.78 -4.80
CA VAL A 73 -17.98 -8.81 -5.60
C VAL A 73 -17.12 -8.20 -6.70
N GLU A 74 -15.94 -7.70 -6.36
CA GLU A 74 -15.06 -7.02 -7.31
C GLU A 74 -13.60 -7.12 -6.89
N THR A 75 -12.69 -7.07 -7.86
CA THR A 75 -11.24 -6.93 -7.64
C THR A 75 -10.69 -5.75 -8.42
N LYS A 76 -9.76 -4.98 -7.83
CA LYS A 76 -9.05 -3.89 -8.51
C LYS A 76 -7.55 -4.03 -8.33
N ASN A 77 -6.81 -3.94 -9.42
CA ASN A 77 -5.35 -3.85 -9.39
C ASN A 77 -4.94 -2.38 -9.23
N VAL A 78 -4.08 -2.13 -8.24
CA VAL A 78 -3.51 -0.81 -7.99
C VAL A 78 -1.99 -0.92 -8.00
N MET A 79 -1.33 -0.07 -8.79
CA MET A 79 0.13 0.01 -8.84
C MET A 79 0.57 1.14 -7.92
N VAL A 80 1.36 0.83 -6.88
CA VAL A 80 1.76 1.80 -5.85
C VAL A 80 3.28 1.87 -5.79
N ALA A 81 3.82 3.08 -5.94
CA ALA A 81 5.25 3.33 -5.83
C ALA A 81 5.76 3.00 -4.42
N ALA A 82 7.07 2.75 -4.30
CA ALA A 82 7.72 2.49 -3.01
C ALA A 82 7.45 3.63 -2.01
N GLU A 83 7.17 3.27 -0.75
CA GLU A 83 6.95 4.20 0.36
C GLU A 83 5.80 5.21 0.13
N THR A 84 4.81 4.85 -0.71
CA THR A 84 3.63 5.68 -0.99
C THR A 84 2.31 4.93 -0.74
N ALA A 85 1.18 5.64 -0.82
CA ALA A 85 -0.15 5.05 -0.68
C ALA A 85 -1.10 5.53 -1.78
N GLN A 86 -2.11 4.70 -2.09
CA GLN A 86 -3.23 5.05 -2.97
C GLN A 86 -4.56 4.61 -2.37
N THR A 87 -5.58 5.46 -2.52
CA THR A 87 -6.95 5.12 -2.14
C THR A 87 -7.65 4.39 -3.28
N VAL A 88 -8.18 3.21 -3.01
CA VAL A 88 -9.02 2.43 -3.93
C VAL A 88 -10.48 2.64 -3.54
N THR A 89 -11.32 2.90 -4.54
CA THR A 89 -12.76 3.15 -4.35
C THR A 89 -13.58 2.10 -5.09
N PHE A 90 -14.60 1.57 -4.43
CA PHE A 90 -15.63 0.69 -4.99
C PHE A 90 -17.00 1.36 -4.88
N SER A 91 -17.90 1.00 -5.79
CA SER A 91 -19.29 1.46 -5.77
C SER A 91 -20.20 0.23 -5.77
N VAL A 92 -21.05 0.13 -4.76
CA VAL A 92 -21.91 -1.05 -4.53
C VAL A 92 -23.37 -0.62 -4.55
N VAL A 93 -24.19 -1.41 -5.22
CA VAL A 93 -25.65 -1.29 -5.21
C VAL A 93 -26.23 -2.64 -4.76
N LYS A 94 -27.26 -2.59 -3.90
CA LYS A 94 -27.99 -3.77 -3.44
C LYS A 94 -29.49 -3.60 -3.68
N GLU A 95 -30.10 -4.66 -4.20
CA GLU A 95 -31.53 -4.70 -4.54
C GLU A 95 -32.39 -5.36 -3.45
N VAL A 96 -31.76 -5.94 -2.44
CA VAL A 96 -32.44 -6.62 -1.34
C VAL A 96 -32.14 -5.86 -0.05
N VAL A 97 -33.17 -5.55 0.72
CA VAL A 97 -33.01 -4.94 2.04
C VAL A 97 -32.40 -5.95 2.99
N GLY A 98 -31.39 -5.53 3.74
CA GLY A 98 -30.73 -6.35 4.75
C GLY A 98 -29.44 -5.70 5.23
N ASP A 99 -28.89 -6.26 6.30
CA ASP A 99 -27.54 -5.93 6.75
C ASP A 99 -26.52 -6.75 5.94
N TYR A 100 -25.42 -6.11 5.58
CA TYR A 100 -24.36 -6.69 4.75
C TYR A 100 -23.02 -6.52 5.45
N THR A 101 -22.23 -7.59 5.51
CA THR A 101 -20.84 -7.50 5.99
C THR A 101 -19.95 -7.19 4.79
N VAL A 102 -19.30 -6.03 4.81
CA VAL A 102 -18.35 -5.61 3.77
C VAL A 102 -16.94 -5.95 4.25
N GLU A 103 -16.16 -6.63 3.41
CA GLU A 103 -14.74 -6.87 3.69
C GLU A 103 -13.89 -6.44 2.48
N VAL A 104 -12.81 -5.71 2.74
CA VAL A 104 -11.84 -5.29 1.72
C VAL A 104 -10.44 -5.69 2.14
N GLY A 105 -9.86 -6.68 1.45
CA GLY A 105 -8.51 -7.16 1.69
C GLY A 105 -8.21 -7.52 3.15
N GLY A 106 -9.20 -8.10 3.85
CA GLY A 106 -9.09 -8.50 5.26
C GLY A 106 -9.51 -7.44 6.29
N LEU A 107 -9.91 -6.25 5.86
CA LEU A 107 -10.53 -5.24 6.72
C LEU A 107 -12.06 -5.38 6.67
N THR A 108 -12.75 -5.24 7.81
CA THR A 108 -14.21 -5.34 7.94
C THR A 108 -14.79 -4.10 8.63
#